data_AF-A0A962H791-F1
#
_entry.id   AF-A0A962H791-F1
#
_cell.length_a   1.000
_cell.length_b   1.000
_cell.length_c   1.000
_cell.angle_alpha   90.00
_cell.angle_beta   90.00
_cell.angle_gamma   90.00
#
_symmetry.space_group_name_H-M   'P 1'
#
loop_
_entity.id
_entity.type
_entity.pdbx_description
1 polymer ?
#
loop_
_entity_poly.entity_id
_entity_poly.type
_entity_poly.pdbx_seq_one_letter_code
_entity_poly.pdbx_strand_id
1 'polypeptide(L)' 'MSTLPSKALESFPNPEPNRHYTIRMRMPEFTCLCPKTGQPDFAEFHLEYVPNQRCVELKSLKLYLWSF' A
#
# COMPACT_ATOMS: atom_id res chain seq x y z
N MET A 1 -5.94 -21.62 -2.55
CA MET A 1 -4.97 -20.96 -3.46
C MET A 1 -4.17 -19.96 -2.65
N SER A 2 -2.84 -20.00 -2.70
CA SER A 2 -1.98 -18.98 -2.08
C SER A 2 -2.08 -17.68 -2.90
N THR A 3 -2.02 -16.53 -2.22
CA THR A 3 -2.03 -15.22 -2.87
C THR A 3 -0.65 -14.91 -3.42
N LEU A 4 -0.57 -14.22 -4.56
CA LEU A 4 0.68 -13.84 -5.24
C LEU A 4 0.87 -12.31 -5.21
N PRO A 5 2.12 -11.79 -5.24
CA PRO A 5 2.37 -10.37 -5.38
C PRO A 5 1.80 -9.82 -6.69
N SER A 6 1.35 -8.57 -6.68
CA SER A 6 0.71 -7.94 -7.84
C SER A 6 0.94 -6.45 -7.83
N LYS A 7 1.25 -5.87 -9.00
CA LYS A 7 1.38 -4.41 -9.18
C LYS A 7 0.03 -3.71 -9.41
N ALA A 8 -1.07 -4.47 -9.48
CA ALA A 8 -2.40 -3.90 -9.65
C ALA A 8 -2.92 -3.36 -8.31
N LEU A 9 -3.18 -2.05 -8.27
CA LEU A 9 -3.87 -1.41 -7.17
C LEU A 9 -5.37 -1.36 -7.44
N GLU A 10 -6.15 -1.70 -6.42
CA GLU A 10 -7.58 -1.57 -6.41
C GLU A 10 -8.01 -0.42 -5.50
N SER A 11 -9.24 0.02 -5.69
CA SER A 11 -9.84 1.08 -4.89
C SER A 11 -11.32 0.86 -4.75
N PHE A 12 -11.90 1.42 -3.71
CA PHE A 12 -13.35 1.40 -3.45
C PHE A 12 -13.89 2.82 -3.30
N PRO A 13 -15.20 3.06 -3.53
CA PRO A 13 -15.80 4.38 -3.32
C PRO A 13 -15.55 4.90 -1.91
N ASN A 14 -15.23 6.18 -1.76
CA ASN A 14 -15.13 6.82 -0.45
C ASN A 14 -16.52 6.77 0.22
N PRO A 15 -16.66 6.21 1.44
CA PRO A 15 -17.94 6.17 2.16
C PRO A 15 -18.47 7.55 2.57
N GLU A 16 -17.59 8.55 2.69
CA GLU A 16 -17.88 9.90 3.18
C GLU A 16 -17.19 10.96 2.28
N PRO A 17 -17.58 11.11 1.00
CA PRO A 17 -16.88 11.97 0.03
C PRO A 17 -17.00 13.47 0.33
N ASN A 18 -18.00 13.86 1.13
CA ASN A 18 -18.24 15.26 1.51
C ASN A 18 -17.51 15.66 2.80
N ARG A 19 -16.81 14.73 3.47
CA ARG A 19 -16.08 14.98 4.70
C ARG A 19 -14.60 14.78 4.48
N HIS A 20 -13.80 15.76 4.86
CA HIS A 20 -12.35 15.57 4.95
C HIS A 20 -12.03 14.73 6.19
N TYR A 21 -11.42 13.58 5.96
CA TYR A 21 -10.85 12.74 7.00
C TYR A 21 -9.52 12.17 6.54
N THR A 22 -8.64 11.83 7.48
CA THR A 22 -7.31 11.34 7.17
C THR A 22 -7.26 9.83 7.33
N ILE A 23 -6.83 9.13 6.28
CA ILE A 23 -6.49 7.71 6.35
C ILE A 23 -4.99 7.62 6.60
N ARG A 24 -4.62 6.91 7.68
CA ARG A 24 -3.23 6.61 8.04
C ARG A 24 -3.02 5.11 8.00
N MET A 25 -2.00 4.68 7.27
CA MET A 25 -1.60 3.29 7.15
C MET A 25 -0.12 3.16 7.53
N ARG A 26 0.17 2.13 8.32
CA ARG A 26 1.54 1.73 8.66
C ARG A 26 1.80 0.36 8.08
N MET A 27 2.89 0.22 7.34
CA MET A 27 3.30 -1.01 6.68
C MET A 27 4.72 -1.36 7.17
N PRO A 28 4.85 -2.02 8.32
CA PRO A 28 6.14 -2.34 8.95
C PRO A 28 6.89 -3.50 8.30
N GLU A 29 6.26 -4.18 7.34
CA GLU A 29 6.77 -5.41 6.71
C GLU A 29 7.35 -5.16 5.30
N PHE A 30 7.69 -3.92 4.95
CA PHE A 30 8.25 -3.65 3.63
C PHE A 30 9.70 -4.12 3.54
N THR A 31 10.00 -4.82 2.45
CA THR A 31 11.34 -5.24 2.07
C THR A 31 11.50 -5.15 0.57
N CYS A 32 12.71 -4.92 0.10
CA CYS A 32 13.08 -4.93 -1.31
C CYS A 32 14.56 -5.31 -1.46
N LEU A 33 15.05 -5.46 -2.70
CA LEU A 33 16.46 -5.74 -2.95
C LEU A 33 17.24 -4.47 -3.31
N CYS A 34 18.40 -4.30 -2.69
CA CYS A 34 19.34 -3.26 -3.06
C CYS A 34 19.80 -3.46 -4.52
N PRO A 35 19.64 -2.46 -5.42
CA PRO A 35 19.95 -2.62 -6.84
C PRO A 35 21.44 -2.85 -7.12
N LYS A 36 22.33 -2.50 -6.18
CA LYS A 36 23.78 -2.66 -6.31
C LYS A 36 24.28 -4.00 -5.80
N THR A 37 23.77 -4.45 -4.65
CA THR A 37 24.32 -5.63 -3.93
C THR A 37 23.41 -6.84 -3.97
N GLY A 38 22.12 -6.67 -4.28
CA GLY A 38 21.11 -7.73 -4.20
C GLY A 38 20.78 -8.15 -2.76
N GLN A 39 21.25 -7.43 -1.75
CA GLN A 39 20.91 -7.69 -0.35
C GLN A 39 19.50 -7.17 -0.02
N PRO A 40 18.79 -7.80 0.92
CA PRO A 40 17.48 -7.34 1.35
C PRO A 40 17.61 -6.07 2.21
N ASP A 41 16.83 -5.06 1.85
CA ASP A 41 16.59 -3.86 2.66
C ASP A 41 15.23 -4.01 3.37
N PHE A 42 15.10 -3.38 4.53
CA PHE A 42 13.85 -3.37 5.32
C PHE A 42 13.50 -1.94 5.68
N ALA A 43 12.22 -1.59 5.56
CA ALA A 43 11.72 -0.28 5.96
C ALA A 43 10.28 -0.37 6.47
N GLU A 44 9.87 0.65 7.24
CA GLU A 44 8.48 0.86 7.60
C GLU A 44 7.92 2.01 6.77
N PHE A 45 6.88 1.74 5.98
CA PHE A 45 6.18 2.78 5.23
C PHE A 45 5.02 3.37 6.03
N HIS A 46 4.96 4.70 6.05
CA HIS A 46 3.87 5.47 6.63
C HIS A 46 3.16 6.20 5.49
N LEU A 47 1.91 5.80 5.19
CA LEU A 47 1.08 6.43 4.19
C LEU A 47 -0.01 7.25 4.90
N GLU A 48 -0.07 8.54 4.59
CA GLU A 48 -1.10 9.44 5.06
C GLU A 48 -1.74 10.15 3.87
N TYR A 49 -3.06 10.09 3.75
CA TYR A 49 -3.79 10.80 2.71
C TYR A 49 -5.21 11.15 3.12
N VAL A 50 -5.78 12.16 2.47
CA VAL A 50 -7.20 12.52 2.55
C VAL A 50 -7.87 12.03 1.26
N PRO A 51 -8.74 11.01 1.31
CA PRO A 51 -9.44 10.53 0.12
C PRO A 51 -10.40 11.59 -0.42
N ASN A 52 -10.49 11.69 -1.76
CA ASN A 52 -11.58 12.37 -2.44
C ASN A 52 -12.69 11.35 -2.76
N GLN A 53 -12.86 10.92 -4.02
CA GLN A 53 -13.95 10.02 -4.40
C GLN A 53 -13.71 8.54 -4.10
N ARG A 54 -12.45 8.14 -3.87
CA ARG A 54 -12.06 6.73 -3.72
C ARG A 54 -11.01 6.56 -2.63
N CYS A 55 -11.01 5.39 -2.01
CA CYS A 55 -10.00 4.94 -1.06
C CYS A 55 -9.19 3.78 -1.68
N VAL A 56 -7.90 3.70 -1.36
CA VAL A 56 -7.08 2.55 -1.75
C VAL A 56 -7.53 1.31 -1.00
N GLU A 57 -7.64 0.18 -1.71
CA GLU A 57 -8.00 -1.09 -1.09
C GLU A 57 -6.77 -1.74 -0.44
N LEU A 58 -6.88 -2.14 0.83
CA LEU A 58 -5.75 -2.50 1.68
C LEU A 58 -5.04 -3.77 1.22
N LYS A 59 -5.75 -4.77 0.72
CA LYS A 59 -5.16 -6.01 0.21
C LYS A 59 -4.32 -5.75 -1.04
N SER A 60 -4.84 -4.98 -2.00
CA SER A 60 -4.15 -4.62 -3.22
C SER A 60 -2.90 -3.78 -2.92
N LEU A 61 -2.96 -2.87 -1.95
CA LEU A 61 -1.79 -2.13 -1.47
C LEU A 61 -0.73 -3.07 -0.86
N LYS A 62 -1.15 -4.04 -0.05
CA LYS A 62 -0.24 -5.07 0.47
C LYS A 62 0.43 -5.87 -0.65
N LEU A 63 -0.34 -6.33 -1.65
CA LEU A 63 0.20 -7.09 -2.77
C LEU A 63 1.13 -6.25 -3.67
N TYR A 64 0.85 -4.95 -3.77
CA TYR A 64 1.70 -3.97 -4.45
C TYR A 64 3.05 -3.83 -3.75
N LEU A 65 3.06 -3.62 -2.44
CA LEU A 65 4.30 -3.53 -1.66
C LEU A 65 5.12 -4.82 -1.73
N TRP A 66 4.47 -5.98 -1.73
CA TRP A 66 5.14 -7.28 -1.88
C TRP A 66 5.72 -7.52 -3.29
N SER A 67 5.39 -6.68 -4.27
CA SER A 67 5.91 -6.82 -5.63
C SER A 67 7.28 -6.15 -5.88
N PHE A 68 7.85 -5.53 -4.83
CA PHE A 68 9.18 -4.92 -4.80
C PHE A 68 10.19 -5.83 -4.08
#